data_AF-A0A3M1P1W6-F1
#
_entry.id   AF-A0A3M1P1W6-F1
#
_cell.length_a   1.000
_cell.length_b   1.000
_cell.length_c   1.000
_cell.angle_alpha   90.00
_cell.angle_beta   90.00
_cell.angle_gamma   90.00
#
_symmetry.space_group_name_H-M   'P 1'
#
loop_
_entity.id
_entity.type
_entity.pdbx_description
1 polymer ?
#
loop_
_entity_poly.entity_id
_entity_poly.type
_entity_poly.pdbx_seq_one_letter_code
_entity_poly.pdbx_strand_id
1 'polypeptide(L)'
;FVAADLLSQAEHGPDSQVLLITPSTLLLEQVQAQVEKLLALLPRREIAAQSLRSSRLFLVADLEEAMALCNAYAPEHLILAVAEPERWAEQVVNAGSVFLGHFSPESAGDYASGPNHTLPTNGRARAYSGVSLDSFVKKITFQAISARGLQGLAPAVSAMAHAEGLEAHRQAVEIRLLAAEEASR
;
A
#
# COMPACT_ATOMS: atom_id res chain seq x y z
N PHE A 1 7.69 7.54 -23.13
CA PHE A 1 7.58 6.59 -22.00
C PHE A 1 6.33 6.90 -21.23
N VAL A 2 6.24 8.04 -20.52
CA VAL A 2 5.02 8.46 -19.79
C VAL A 2 3.71 8.25 -20.56
N ALA A 3 3.59 8.73 -21.81
CA ALA A 3 2.37 8.53 -22.61
C ALA A 3 2.03 7.04 -22.89
N ALA A 4 3.04 6.19 -23.02
CA ALA A 4 2.86 4.75 -23.20
C ALA A 4 2.41 4.09 -21.89
N ASP A 5 2.97 4.47 -20.74
CA ASP A 5 2.56 3.95 -19.43
C ASP A 5 1.12 4.40 -19.07
N LEU A 6 0.74 5.64 -19.40
CA LEU A 6 -0.66 6.07 -19.26
C LEU A 6 -1.61 5.24 -20.12
N LEU A 7 -1.17 4.80 -21.30
CA LEU A 7 -1.99 4.00 -22.20
C LEU A 7 -2.03 2.52 -21.83
N SER A 8 -0.96 1.96 -21.22
CA SER A 8 -0.97 0.57 -20.72
C SER A 8 -2.07 0.39 -19.67
N GLN A 9 -2.20 1.32 -18.73
CA GLN A 9 -3.29 1.25 -17.76
C GLN A 9 -4.66 1.59 -18.39
N ALA A 10 -4.73 2.60 -19.27
CA ALA A 10 -6.00 2.99 -19.87
C ALA A 10 -6.65 1.87 -20.70
N GLU A 11 -5.86 0.98 -21.32
CA GLU A 11 -6.40 -0.12 -22.11
C GLU A 11 -6.94 -1.30 -21.29
N HIS A 12 -6.68 -1.38 -19.98
CA HIS A 12 -7.18 -2.48 -19.14
C HIS A 12 -8.70 -2.59 -19.18
N GLY A 13 -9.40 -1.46 -19.05
CA GLY A 13 -10.86 -1.40 -19.07
C GLY A 13 -11.41 0.02 -19.05
N PRO A 14 -12.70 0.20 -19.43
CA PRO A 14 -13.31 1.52 -19.58
C PRO A 14 -13.39 2.34 -18.28
N ASP A 15 -13.37 1.66 -17.14
CA ASP A 15 -13.44 2.28 -15.80
C ASP A 15 -12.05 2.56 -15.20
N SER A 16 -10.98 2.28 -15.96
CA SER A 16 -9.61 2.61 -15.54
C SER A 16 -9.44 4.13 -15.47
N GLN A 17 -8.54 4.60 -14.61
CA GLN A 17 -8.21 6.01 -14.49
C GLN A 17 -6.70 6.16 -14.45
N VAL A 18 -6.19 7.09 -15.27
CA VAL A 18 -4.76 7.45 -15.27
C VAL A 18 -4.57 8.92 -14.91
N LEU A 19 -3.47 9.19 -14.22
CA LEU A 19 -3.11 10.52 -13.76
C LEU A 19 -1.67 10.82 -14.18
N LEU A 20 -1.46 12.01 -14.74
CA LEU A 20 -0.13 12.62 -14.82
C LEU A 20 -0.08 13.76 -13.82
N ILE A 21 0.95 13.82 -13.00
CA ILE A 21 1.19 14.94 -12.09
C ILE A 21 2.61 15.44 -12.37
N THR A 22 2.76 16.70 -12.75
CA THR A 22 4.07 17.26 -13.12
C THR A 22 4.13 18.77 -12.87
N PRO A 23 5.29 19.33 -12.49
CA PRO A 23 5.50 20.76 -12.48
C PRO A 23 5.86 21.35 -13.85
N SER A 24 5.99 20.52 -14.89
CA SER A 24 6.42 20.96 -16.22
C SER A 24 5.26 21.07 -17.20
N THR A 25 4.91 22.30 -17.56
CA THR A 25 3.92 22.58 -18.62
C THR A 25 4.34 21.96 -19.95
N LEU A 26 5.63 22.04 -20.29
CA LEU A 26 6.17 21.46 -21.52
C LEU A 26 5.99 19.93 -21.56
N LEU A 27 6.23 19.25 -20.43
CA LEU A 27 6.03 17.80 -20.36
C LEU A 27 4.56 17.44 -20.54
N LEU A 28 3.64 18.20 -19.93
CA LEU A 28 2.21 17.98 -20.04
C LEU A 28 1.75 18.05 -21.51
N GLU A 29 2.13 19.10 -22.22
CA GLU A 29 1.81 19.29 -23.65
C GLU A 29 2.39 18.15 -24.52
N GLN A 30 3.64 17.79 -24.27
CA GLN A 30 4.30 16.69 -24.99
C GLN A 30 3.62 15.35 -24.74
N VAL A 31 3.25 15.05 -23.48
CA VAL A 31 2.55 13.81 -23.14
C VAL A 31 1.17 13.78 -23.80
N GLN A 32 0.40 14.87 -23.76
CA GLN A 32 -0.90 14.92 -24.40
C GLN A 32 -0.81 14.62 -25.90
N ALA A 33 0.13 15.27 -26.61
CA ALA A 33 0.35 15.02 -28.03
C ALA A 33 0.81 13.58 -28.34
N GLN A 34 1.59 12.96 -27.46
CA GLN A 34 2.04 11.57 -27.64
C GLN A 34 0.95 10.55 -27.30
N VAL A 35 0.10 10.82 -26.29
CA VAL A 35 -1.06 9.98 -25.98
C VAL A 35 -1.99 9.90 -27.20
N GLU A 36 -2.30 11.02 -27.84
CA GLU A 36 -3.14 11.03 -29.05
C GLU A 36 -2.55 10.19 -30.19
N LYS A 37 -1.24 10.33 -30.44
CA LYS A 37 -0.53 9.57 -31.48
C LYS A 37 -0.50 8.07 -31.19
N LEU A 38 -0.16 7.68 -29.97
CA LEU A 38 -0.05 6.28 -29.58
C LEU A 38 -1.44 5.61 -29.52
N LEU A 39 -2.44 6.31 -28.99
CA LEU A 39 -3.83 5.83 -28.92
C LEU A 39 -4.37 5.43 -30.30
N ALA A 40 -4.07 6.22 -31.34
CA ALA A 40 -4.52 5.93 -32.71
C ALA A 40 -4.01 4.59 -33.26
N LEU A 41 -2.91 4.07 -32.71
CA LEU A 41 -2.27 2.82 -33.12
C LEU A 41 -2.75 1.60 -32.31
N LEU A 42 -3.47 1.81 -31.20
CA LEU A 42 -3.87 0.71 -30.32
C LEU A 42 -5.05 -0.09 -30.90
N PRO A 43 -4.99 -1.43 -30.89
CA PRO A 43 -6.15 -2.27 -31.20
C PRO A 43 -7.33 -2.05 -30.24
N ARG A 44 -7.05 -1.70 -28.97
CA ARG A 44 -8.04 -1.44 -27.91
C ARG A 44 -8.32 0.05 -27.72
N ARG A 45 -8.12 0.89 -28.74
CA ARG A 45 -8.22 2.35 -28.65
C ARG A 45 -9.57 2.86 -28.13
N GLU A 46 -10.69 2.20 -28.45
CA GLU A 46 -12.02 2.65 -28.00
C GLU A 46 -12.17 2.52 -26.48
N ILE A 47 -11.60 1.46 -25.90
CA ILE A 47 -11.56 1.22 -24.44
C ILE A 47 -10.65 2.25 -23.78
N ALA A 48 -9.43 2.40 -24.30
CA ALA A 48 -8.46 3.37 -23.77
C ALA A 48 -9.00 4.81 -23.84
N ALA A 49 -9.63 5.20 -24.96
CA ALA A 49 -10.27 6.49 -25.12
C ALA A 49 -11.40 6.73 -24.12
N GLN A 50 -12.11 5.67 -23.70
CA GLN A 50 -13.13 5.77 -22.66
C GLN A 50 -12.53 6.01 -21.28
N SER A 51 -11.51 5.24 -20.89
CA SER A 51 -10.78 5.46 -19.64
C SER A 51 -10.18 6.87 -19.55
N LEU A 52 -9.64 7.38 -20.67
CA LEU A 52 -9.04 8.71 -20.73
C LEU A 52 -10.02 9.86 -20.43
N ARG A 53 -11.33 9.68 -20.63
CA ARG A 53 -12.34 10.70 -20.25
C ARG A 53 -12.40 10.94 -18.73
N SER A 54 -12.15 9.89 -17.96
CA SER A 54 -12.10 9.93 -16.50
C SER A 54 -10.69 10.27 -15.97
N SER A 55 -9.69 10.36 -16.85
CA SER A 55 -8.29 10.59 -16.51
C SER A 55 -7.96 12.08 -16.43
N ARG A 56 -6.86 12.44 -15.76
CA ARG A 56 -6.51 13.85 -15.48
C ARG A 56 -5.02 14.09 -15.61
N LEU A 57 -4.65 15.27 -16.11
CA LEU A 57 -3.28 15.78 -16.08
C LEU A 57 -3.26 16.98 -15.12
N PHE A 58 -2.37 16.97 -14.14
CA PHE A 58 -2.22 18.00 -13.14
C PHE A 58 -0.89 18.73 -13.31
N LEU A 59 -0.96 20.05 -13.47
CA LEU A 59 0.18 20.94 -13.34
C LEU A 59 0.27 21.39 -11.87
N VAL A 60 1.39 21.11 -11.23
CA VAL A 60 1.66 21.47 -9.82
C VAL A 60 2.84 22.45 -9.75
N ALA A 61 3.10 23.04 -8.58
CA ALA A 61 4.22 23.97 -8.41
C ALA A 61 5.58 23.24 -8.43
N ASP A 62 5.68 22.10 -7.78
CA ASP A 62 6.91 21.33 -7.61
C ASP A 62 6.64 19.83 -7.39
N LEU A 63 7.70 19.05 -7.18
CA LEU A 63 7.59 17.61 -6.98
C LEU A 63 7.10 17.26 -5.56
N GLU A 64 7.33 18.12 -4.58
CA GLU A 64 6.80 17.98 -3.22
C GLU A 64 5.26 18.03 -3.24
N GLU A 65 4.66 18.98 -3.96
CA GLU A 65 3.21 19.03 -4.19
C GLU A 65 2.74 17.79 -4.96
N ALA A 66 3.50 17.33 -5.95
CA ALA A 66 3.19 16.09 -6.67
C ALA A 66 3.11 14.89 -5.73
N MET A 67 4.09 14.72 -4.85
CA MET A 67 4.13 13.63 -3.87
C MET A 67 2.98 13.73 -2.87
N ALA A 68 2.65 14.94 -2.40
CA ALA A 68 1.50 15.15 -1.53
C ALA A 68 0.19 14.72 -2.20
N LEU A 69 0.00 15.06 -3.48
CA LEU A 69 -1.17 14.66 -4.26
C LEU A 69 -1.20 13.14 -4.48
N CYS A 70 -0.07 12.51 -4.83
CA CYS A 70 0.04 11.06 -4.98
C CYS A 70 -0.36 10.33 -3.68
N ASN A 71 0.20 10.75 -2.55
CA ASN A 71 -0.10 10.17 -1.23
C ASN A 71 -1.56 10.39 -0.81
N ALA A 72 -2.13 11.56 -1.15
CA ALA A 72 -3.53 11.85 -0.92
C ALA A 72 -4.45 11.04 -1.84
N TYR A 73 -4.03 10.69 -3.05
CA TYR A 73 -4.80 9.90 -4.00
C TYR A 73 -4.75 8.39 -3.70
N ALA A 74 -3.61 7.91 -3.18
CA ALA A 74 -3.35 6.50 -2.86
C ALA A 74 -3.53 5.56 -4.08
N PRO A 75 -2.71 5.73 -5.14
CA PRO A 75 -2.84 4.99 -6.37
C PRO A 75 -2.56 3.49 -6.20
N GLU A 76 -3.13 2.69 -7.10
CA GLU A 76 -2.76 1.29 -7.28
C GLU A 76 -1.29 1.17 -7.74
N HIS A 77 -0.96 1.83 -8.86
CA HIS A 77 0.38 1.90 -9.43
C HIS A 77 0.91 3.34 -9.39
N LEU A 78 2.13 3.52 -8.90
CA LEU A 78 2.84 4.82 -8.90
C LEU A 78 4.14 4.70 -9.70
N ILE A 79 4.25 5.47 -10.80
CA ILE A 79 5.49 5.54 -11.59
C ILE A 79 6.20 6.85 -11.31
N LEU A 80 7.39 6.77 -10.71
CA LEU A 80 8.28 7.90 -10.45
C LEU A 80 9.22 8.12 -11.64
N ALA A 81 8.69 8.73 -12.70
CA ALA A 81 9.44 9.09 -13.90
C ALA A 81 10.22 10.42 -13.73
N VAL A 82 11.07 10.48 -12.70
CA VAL A 82 11.84 11.67 -12.30
C VAL A 82 13.33 11.35 -12.17
N ALA A 83 14.16 12.39 -12.05
CA ALA A 83 15.55 12.23 -11.63
C ALA A 83 15.63 11.83 -10.15
N GLU A 84 16.62 10.99 -9.80
CA GLU A 84 16.83 10.46 -8.44
C GLU A 84 15.55 9.85 -7.84
N PRO A 85 14.89 8.90 -8.53
CA PRO A 85 13.59 8.37 -8.12
C PRO A 85 13.62 7.71 -6.74
N GLU A 86 14.75 7.17 -6.31
CA GLU A 86 14.96 6.57 -4.99
C GLU A 86 14.73 7.59 -3.86
N ARG A 87 15.18 8.84 -4.04
CA ARG A 87 14.97 9.92 -3.07
C ARG A 87 13.48 10.25 -2.90
N TRP A 88 12.72 10.21 -3.99
CA TRP A 88 11.28 10.48 -3.95
C TRP A 88 10.49 9.28 -3.43
N ALA A 89 10.98 8.07 -3.64
CA ALA A 89 10.37 6.85 -3.11
C ALA A 89 10.28 6.87 -1.57
N GLU A 90 11.24 7.49 -0.87
CA GLU A 90 11.21 7.66 0.59
C GLU A 90 10.02 8.49 1.10
N GLN A 91 9.41 9.31 0.22
CA GLN A 91 8.23 10.12 0.55
C GLN A 91 6.90 9.41 0.25
N VAL A 92 6.93 8.20 -0.31
CA VAL A 92 5.71 7.44 -0.60
C VAL A 92 5.13 6.89 0.70
N VAL A 93 3.89 7.30 0.99
CA VAL A 93 3.10 6.82 2.14
C VAL A 93 2.02 5.85 1.67
N ASN A 94 1.32 6.15 0.57
CA ASN A 94 0.23 5.33 0.06
C ASN A 94 0.42 5.03 -1.44
N ALA A 95 0.72 3.78 -1.78
CA ALA A 95 0.69 3.24 -3.14
C ALA A 95 0.58 1.71 -3.08
N GLY A 96 -0.04 1.07 -4.07
CA GLY A 96 -0.05 -0.40 -4.16
C GLY A 96 1.31 -0.96 -4.57
N SER A 97 1.87 -0.46 -5.67
CA SER A 97 3.21 -0.78 -6.17
C SER A 97 3.87 0.47 -6.78
N VAL A 98 5.20 0.57 -6.64
CA VAL A 98 5.98 1.75 -7.06
C VAL A 98 7.04 1.35 -8.07
N PHE A 99 7.12 2.10 -9.17
CA PHE A 99 8.06 1.91 -10.26
C PHE A 99 9.03 3.09 -10.32
N LEU A 100 10.34 2.81 -10.33
CA LEU A 100 11.37 3.84 -10.14
C LEU A 100 12.14 4.11 -11.43
N GLY A 101 12.05 5.35 -11.92
CA GLY A 101 12.83 5.83 -13.05
C GLY A 101 12.29 5.41 -14.42
N HIS A 102 12.99 5.83 -15.47
CA HIS A 102 12.49 5.77 -16.84
C HIS A 102 12.45 4.39 -17.49
N PHE A 103 13.07 3.38 -16.87
CA PHE A 103 13.16 2.01 -17.40
C PHE A 103 12.35 0.98 -16.59
N SER A 104 11.44 1.46 -15.74
CA SER A 104 10.53 0.62 -14.97
C SER A 104 9.08 0.86 -15.41
N PRO A 105 8.67 0.39 -16.61
CA PRO A 105 7.28 0.50 -17.03
C PRO A 105 6.38 -0.40 -16.17
N GLU A 106 5.11 -0.02 -16.04
CA GLU A 106 4.07 -0.79 -15.34
C GLU A 106 4.03 -2.25 -15.83
N SER A 107 4.14 -2.45 -17.15
CA SER A 107 4.13 -3.77 -17.78
C SER A 107 5.21 -4.72 -17.24
N ALA A 108 6.37 -4.21 -16.78
CA ALA A 108 7.37 -5.07 -16.17
C ALA A 108 6.88 -5.62 -14.81
N GLY A 109 6.15 -4.81 -14.04
CA GLY A 109 5.47 -5.20 -12.80
C GLY A 109 4.37 -6.21 -13.04
N ASP A 110 3.57 -5.98 -14.07
CA ASP A 110 2.42 -6.82 -14.38
C ASP A 110 2.77 -8.25 -14.78
N TYR A 111 3.99 -8.46 -15.30
CA TYR A 111 4.34 -9.72 -15.92
C TYR A 111 5.57 -10.43 -15.33
N ALA A 112 6.69 -9.74 -15.11
CA ALA A 112 7.98 -10.45 -15.04
C ALA A 112 9.00 -9.95 -14.01
N SER A 113 8.81 -8.79 -13.40
CA SER A 113 9.81 -8.24 -12.47
C SER A 113 9.80 -8.92 -11.09
N GLY A 114 8.71 -9.62 -10.73
CA GLY A 114 8.60 -10.39 -9.48
C GLY A 114 7.55 -9.88 -8.46
N PRO A 115 7.27 -8.58 -8.31
CA PRO A 115 6.15 -8.08 -7.51
C PRO A 115 4.79 -8.63 -7.97
N ASN A 116 3.80 -8.58 -7.09
CA ASN A 116 2.45 -9.05 -7.39
C ASN A 116 1.59 -7.93 -7.98
N HIS A 117 0.91 -8.19 -9.09
CA HIS A 117 0.01 -7.20 -9.74
C HIS A 117 -1.42 -7.19 -9.18
N THR A 118 -1.74 -8.03 -8.18
CA THR A 118 -3.03 -8.00 -7.51
C THR A 118 -2.96 -6.98 -6.40
N LEU A 119 -3.35 -5.76 -6.70
CA LEU A 119 -3.13 -4.59 -5.87
C LEU A 119 -4.45 -3.92 -5.42
N PRO A 120 -4.41 -3.13 -4.32
CA PRO A 120 -5.57 -2.39 -3.85
C PRO A 120 -5.86 -1.15 -4.72
N THR A 121 -7.03 -1.14 -5.37
CA THR A 121 -7.53 -0.02 -6.19
C THR A 121 -8.46 0.93 -5.42
N ASN A 122 -8.87 2.03 -6.06
CA ASN A 122 -9.90 2.95 -5.55
C ASN A 122 -9.59 3.51 -4.15
N GLY A 123 -8.33 3.93 -3.95
CA GLY A 123 -7.85 4.50 -2.69
C GLY A 123 -7.62 3.50 -1.56
N ARG A 124 -7.81 2.18 -1.79
CA ARG A 124 -7.59 1.15 -0.77
C ARG A 124 -6.12 1.00 -0.36
N ALA A 125 -5.16 1.49 -1.15
CA ALA A 125 -3.75 1.54 -0.78
C ALA A 125 -3.47 2.31 0.52
N ARG A 126 -4.44 3.07 1.06
CA ARG A 126 -4.35 3.68 2.40
C ARG A 126 -4.34 2.69 3.56
N ALA A 127 -4.90 1.50 3.37
CA ALA A 127 -5.13 0.54 4.45
C ALA A 127 -4.85 -0.93 4.07
N TYR A 128 -4.70 -1.21 2.78
CA TYR A 128 -4.46 -2.55 2.25
C TYR A 128 -3.12 -2.60 1.53
N SER A 129 -2.47 -3.76 1.61
CA SER A 129 -1.28 -4.08 0.81
C SER A 129 -1.68 -4.84 -0.45
N GLY A 130 -0.77 -4.88 -1.44
CA GLY A 130 -0.84 -5.87 -2.51
C GLY A 130 -0.79 -7.30 -1.98
N VAL A 131 -1.25 -8.25 -2.78
CA VAL A 131 -1.17 -9.68 -2.43
C VAL A 131 0.30 -10.07 -2.26
N SER A 132 0.59 -10.77 -1.15
CA SER A 132 1.93 -11.27 -0.84
C SER A 132 1.83 -12.64 -0.18
N LEU A 133 2.96 -13.23 0.19
CA LEU A 133 2.97 -14.47 0.97
C LEU A 133 2.19 -14.33 2.29
N ASP A 134 2.24 -13.14 2.92
CA ASP A 134 1.52 -12.84 4.16
C ASP A 134 -0.01 -12.95 4.00
N SER A 135 -0.54 -12.80 2.78
CA SER A 135 -1.96 -12.95 2.47
C SER A 135 -2.47 -14.40 2.61
N PHE A 136 -1.56 -15.39 2.60
CA PHE A 136 -1.91 -16.82 2.62
C PHE A 136 -1.53 -17.52 3.94
N VAL A 137 -1.06 -16.76 4.93
CA VAL A 137 -0.70 -17.28 6.26
C VAL A 137 -1.57 -16.66 7.34
N LYS A 138 -1.56 -17.29 8.52
CA LYS A 138 -2.17 -16.76 9.74
C LYS A 138 -1.06 -16.56 10.77
N LYS A 139 -0.97 -15.36 11.34
CA LYS A 139 0.03 -15.03 12.37
C LYS A 139 -0.51 -15.45 13.75
N ILE A 140 -0.34 -16.73 14.11
CA ILE A 140 -0.81 -17.29 15.39
C ILE A 140 0.21 -16.98 16.50
N THR A 141 -0.21 -16.30 17.56
CA THR A 141 0.63 -16.00 18.74
C THR A 141 0.56 -17.13 19.76
N PHE A 142 1.71 -17.55 20.28
CA PHE A 142 1.83 -18.54 21.34
C PHE A 142 2.50 -17.91 22.56
N GLN A 143 2.01 -18.24 23.75
CA GLN A 143 2.59 -17.82 25.01
C GLN A 143 2.67 -19.00 25.96
N ALA A 144 3.83 -19.13 26.62
CA ALA A 144 4.07 -20.11 27.67
C ALA A 144 4.66 -19.36 28.86
N ILE A 145 4.02 -19.46 30.02
CA ILE A 145 4.42 -18.76 31.23
C ILE A 145 4.80 -19.82 32.27
N SER A 146 6.03 -19.76 32.77
CA SER A 146 6.46 -20.62 33.88
C SER A 146 5.81 -20.15 35.18
N ALA A 147 5.76 -21.02 36.20
CA ALA A 147 5.23 -20.64 37.51
C ALA A 147 5.88 -19.36 38.07
N ARG A 148 7.22 -19.26 38.00
CA ARG A 148 7.96 -18.05 38.39
C ARG A 148 7.63 -16.84 37.53
N GLY A 149 7.43 -17.03 36.22
CA GLY A 149 6.98 -15.96 35.32
C GLY A 149 5.60 -15.44 35.70
N LEU A 150 4.67 -16.34 36.05
CA LEU A 150 3.34 -15.96 36.48
C LEU A 150 3.37 -15.20 37.81
N GLN A 151 4.20 -15.62 38.76
CA GLN A 151 4.43 -14.88 40.01
C GLN A 151 4.88 -13.43 39.76
N GLY A 152 5.77 -13.22 38.78
CA GLY A 152 6.22 -11.87 38.40
C GLY A 152 5.15 -11.03 37.73
N LEU A 153 4.27 -11.64 36.92
CA LEU A 153 3.19 -10.94 36.20
C LEU A 153 1.95 -10.71 37.07
N ALA A 154 1.73 -11.54 38.09
CA ALA A 154 0.49 -11.56 38.84
C ALA A 154 0.09 -10.21 39.46
N PRO A 155 0.99 -9.41 40.06
CA PRO A 155 0.60 -8.11 40.62
C PRO A 155 -0.01 -7.18 39.56
N ALA A 156 0.56 -7.15 38.35
CA ALA A 156 0.06 -6.34 37.26
C ALA A 156 -1.28 -6.87 36.73
N VAL A 157 -1.38 -8.18 36.49
CA VAL A 157 -2.62 -8.79 35.97
C VAL A 157 -3.77 -8.62 36.96
N SER A 158 -3.53 -8.85 38.24
CA SER A 158 -4.55 -8.68 39.28
C SER A 158 -4.99 -7.23 39.43
N ALA A 159 -4.06 -6.27 39.39
CA ALA A 159 -4.40 -4.84 39.48
C ALA A 159 -5.24 -4.38 38.28
N MET A 160 -4.86 -4.78 37.06
CA MET A 160 -5.62 -4.46 35.85
C MET A 160 -7.01 -5.11 35.87
N ALA A 161 -7.09 -6.41 36.20
CA ALA A 161 -8.36 -7.13 36.28
C ALA A 161 -9.30 -6.53 37.34
N HIS A 162 -8.77 -6.08 38.48
CA HIS A 162 -9.55 -5.39 39.50
C HIS A 162 -10.06 -4.03 39.00
N ALA A 163 -9.20 -3.23 38.35
CA ALA A 163 -9.59 -1.93 37.80
C ALA A 163 -10.67 -2.03 36.71
N GLU A 164 -10.68 -3.12 35.94
CA GLU A 164 -11.72 -3.42 34.94
C GLU A 164 -12.97 -4.07 35.53
N GLY A 165 -12.99 -4.39 36.83
CA GLY A 165 -14.09 -5.11 37.48
C GLY A 165 -14.23 -6.58 37.05
N LEU A 166 -13.18 -7.16 36.46
CA LEU A 166 -13.14 -8.53 35.94
C LEU A 166 -12.57 -9.52 36.96
N GLU A 167 -13.31 -9.72 38.05
CA GLU A 167 -12.85 -10.54 39.20
C GLU A 167 -12.47 -11.98 38.82
N ALA A 168 -13.17 -12.61 37.88
CA ALA A 168 -12.83 -13.96 37.41
C ALA A 168 -11.45 -14.03 36.73
N HIS A 169 -11.01 -12.96 36.05
CA HIS A 169 -9.67 -12.89 35.45
C HIS A 169 -8.58 -12.83 36.53
N ARG A 170 -8.82 -12.03 37.59
CA ARG A 170 -7.94 -11.96 38.76
C ARG A 170 -7.81 -13.33 39.43
N GLN A 171 -8.94 -13.96 39.74
CA GLN A 171 -8.98 -15.26 40.40
C GLN A 171 -8.28 -16.36 39.60
N ALA A 172 -8.36 -16.32 38.26
CA ALA A 172 -7.67 -17.29 37.42
C ALA A 172 -6.15 -17.29 37.61
N VAL A 173 -5.55 -16.14 37.93
CA VAL A 173 -4.13 -16.02 38.28
C VAL A 173 -3.89 -16.52 39.70
N GLU A 174 -4.69 -16.06 40.67
CA GLU A 174 -4.51 -16.37 42.09
C GLU A 174 -4.57 -17.87 42.39
N ILE A 175 -5.53 -18.58 41.81
CA ILE A 175 -5.66 -20.04 41.95
C ILE A 175 -4.37 -20.76 41.48
N ARG A 176 -3.74 -20.28 40.41
CA ARG A 176 -2.49 -20.86 39.90
C ARG A 176 -1.29 -20.54 40.78
N LEU A 177 -1.24 -19.36 41.39
CA LEU A 177 -0.20 -19.01 42.36
C LEU A 177 -0.27 -19.91 43.59
N LEU A 178 -1.47 -20.08 44.14
CA LEU A 178 -1.71 -20.96 45.28
C LEU A 178 -1.27 -22.39 44.97
N ALA A 179 -1.69 -22.94 43.83
CA ALA A 179 -1.27 -24.28 43.41
C ALA A 179 0.25 -24.42 43.21
N ALA A 180 0.93 -23.39 42.71
CA ALA A 180 2.38 -23.40 42.53
C ALA A 180 3.15 -23.34 43.87
N GLU A 181 2.63 -22.60 44.85
CA GLU A 181 3.17 -22.56 46.21
C GLU A 181 3.00 -23.91 46.92
N GLU A 182 1.84 -24.55 46.79
CA GLU A 182 1.58 -25.89 47.34
C GLU A 182 2.48 -26.96 46.74
N ALA A 183 2.70 -26.94 45.42
CA ALA A 183 3.59 -27.88 44.74
C ALA A 183 5.08 -27.69 45.07
N SER A 184 5.45 -26.56 45.69
CA SER A 184 6.82 -26.24 46.10
C SER A 184 7.11 -26.54 47.57
N ARG A 185 6.11 -27.01 48.34
CA ARG A 185 6.23 -27.45 49.73
C ARG A 185 6.47 -28.96 49.82
#